data_AF-A0A399DWB1-F1
#
_entry.id   AF-A0A399DWB1-F1
#
_cell.length_a   1.000
_cell.length_b   1.000
_cell.length_c   1.000
_cell.angle_alpha   90.00
_cell.angle_beta   90.00
_cell.angle_gamma   90.00
#
_symmetry.space_group_name_H-M   'P 1'
#
loop_
_entity.id
_entity.type
_entity.pdbx_description
1 polymer ?
#
loop_
_entity_poly.entity_id
_entity_poly.type
_entity_poly.pdbx_seq_one_letter_code
_entity_poly.pdbx_strand_id
1 'polypeptide(L)'
;MVAQSTPAAGPAHAATGGHEERYEGKLDAGTQARVNAVLARLGFAGLGDWVRSMNLDLRARLGEATAHVKTGNFEEVREYLELAHDAYKERYYPVVQVLDPAFADRFDRLLGRMQDAVGLRATDLAVALAEVQEVEERLEGRSLGFNHTLQVQLELLLLGIPRAFLFILAALLAVFPLYLVNLTFGGRNAYWRLLGLAFFFLFLPAVIEGLAYVSAILADPRFGNLTFLAPLSTFSIQGSLIAQLLWGLTLFLVIGLSAAGLRGIAVQFGLIQDRRARNTTTVVQTNPGLAATAPMRTAPDPKLTSETIVEWDEEF
;
A
#
# COMPACT_ATOMS: atom_id res chain seq x y z
N MET A 1 55.23 -28.39 46.80
CA MET A 1 54.57 -27.15 46.35
C MET A 1 53.89 -27.43 45.02
N VAL A 2 52.67 -27.95 45.13
CA VAL A 2 51.38 -27.37 44.67
C VAL A 2 51.08 -27.76 43.23
N ALA A 3 50.29 -28.81 43.13
CA ALA A 3 49.62 -29.31 41.95
C ALA A 3 48.64 -28.27 41.39
N GLN A 4 48.63 -28.10 40.07
CA GLN A 4 47.56 -27.40 39.37
C GLN A 4 46.61 -28.44 38.76
N SER A 5 45.42 -28.44 39.32
CA SER A 5 44.24 -29.23 38.98
C SER A 5 43.66 -28.84 37.63
N THR A 6 43.41 -29.84 36.80
CA THR A 6 42.41 -29.83 35.72
C THR A 6 41.03 -29.52 36.29
N PRO A 7 40.19 -28.70 35.62
CA PRO A 7 38.75 -28.85 35.70
C PRO A 7 38.20 -29.52 34.44
N ALA A 8 37.25 -30.39 34.70
CA ALA A 8 36.65 -31.37 33.82
C ALA A 8 35.86 -30.74 32.67
N ALA A 9 35.77 -31.53 31.60
CA ALA A 9 34.72 -31.44 30.60
C ALA A 9 33.33 -31.48 31.27
N GLY A 10 32.51 -30.48 30.97
CA GLY A 10 31.06 -30.55 31.10
C GLY A 10 30.46 -30.38 29.70
N PRO A 11 29.70 -31.35 29.17
CA PRO A 11 29.01 -31.16 27.91
C PRO A 11 27.88 -30.15 28.12
N ALA A 12 27.99 -28.97 27.50
CA ALA A 12 26.88 -28.04 27.35
C ALA A 12 25.92 -28.57 26.26
N HIS A 13 25.26 -29.69 26.53
CA HIS A 13 24.03 -30.09 25.85
C HIS A 13 22.84 -29.52 26.64
N ALA A 14 22.56 -28.23 26.46
CA ALA A 14 21.39 -27.60 27.08
C ALA A 14 20.91 -26.39 26.26
N ALA A 15 20.46 -26.62 25.03
CA ALA A 15 19.70 -25.63 24.26
C ALA A 15 18.76 -26.23 23.17
N THR A 16 18.57 -27.55 23.15
CA THR A 16 17.74 -28.22 22.13
C THR A 16 16.32 -28.53 22.61
N GLY A 17 16.09 -28.70 23.92
CA GLY A 17 14.79 -29.17 24.46
C GLY A 17 13.63 -28.17 24.38
N GLY A 18 13.87 -26.87 24.55
CA GLY A 18 12.78 -25.89 24.71
C GLY A 18 11.89 -25.66 23.47
N HIS A 19 12.35 -26.04 22.27
CA HIS A 19 11.54 -25.93 21.04
C HIS A 19 10.78 -27.20 20.72
N GLU A 20 11.27 -28.35 21.16
CA GLU A 20 10.59 -29.64 20.95
C GLU A 20 9.40 -29.77 21.90
N GLU A 21 9.60 -29.36 23.16
CA GLU A 21 8.53 -29.25 24.17
C GLU A 21 7.40 -28.29 23.76
N ARG A 22 7.69 -27.29 22.90
CA ARG A 22 6.70 -26.29 22.48
C ARG A 22 5.60 -26.87 21.57
N TYR A 23 5.89 -27.94 20.85
CA TYR A 23 4.97 -28.54 19.86
C TYR A 23 4.51 -29.95 20.25
N GLU A 24 5.07 -30.52 21.31
CA GLU A 24 4.71 -31.84 21.82
C GLU A 24 3.27 -31.86 22.35
N GLY A 25 2.47 -32.84 21.91
CA GLY A 25 1.09 -33.03 22.37
C GLY A 25 0.04 -32.05 21.80
N LYS A 26 0.41 -31.14 20.89
CA LYS A 26 -0.54 -30.20 20.25
C LYS A 26 -1.18 -30.74 18.98
N LEU A 27 -0.55 -31.72 18.34
CA LEU A 27 -1.08 -32.40 17.15
C LEU A 27 -1.82 -33.67 17.57
N ASP A 28 -2.86 -34.03 16.82
CA ASP A 28 -3.50 -35.35 16.96
C ASP A 28 -2.46 -36.46 16.78
N ALA A 29 -2.59 -37.55 17.55
CA ALA A 29 -1.62 -38.65 17.56
C ALA A 29 -1.42 -39.28 16.17
N GLY A 30 -2.49 -39.35 15.35
CA GLY A 30 -2.41 -39.85 13.99
C GLY A 30 -1.64 -38.91 13.05
N THR A 31 -1.83 -37.59 13.21
CA THR A 31 -1.09 -36.57 12.45
C THR A 31 0.37 -36.50 12.87
N GLN A 32 0.66 -36.58 14.18
CA GLN A 32 2.02 -36.56 14.70
C GLN A 32 2.85 -37.75 14.18
N ALA A 33 2.27 -38.96 14.13
CA ALA A 33 2.95 -40.14 13.58
C ALA A 33 3.30 -39.95 12.09
N ARG A 34 2.39 -39.38 11.30
CA ARG A 34 2.63 -39.09 9.87
C ARG A 34 3.72 -38.03 9.69
N VAL A 35 3.65 -36.95 10.46
CA VAL A 35 4.66 -35.87 10.43
C VAL A 35 6.04 -36.43 10.79
N ASN A 36 6.15 -37.22 11.86
CA ASN A 36 7.42 -37.83 12.28
C ASN A 36 8.01 -38.76 11.21
N ALA A 37 7.17 -39.53 10.50
CA ALA A 37 7.63 -40.37 9.40
C ALA A 37 8.22 -39.54 8.23
N VAL A 38 7.58 -38.41 7.90
CA VAL A 38 8.07 -37.50 6.86
C VAL A 38 9.35 -36.80 7.31
N LEU A 39 9.41 -36.33 8.57
CA LEU A 39 10.59 -35.69 9.14
C LEU A 39 11.82 -36.61 9.13
N ALA A 40 11.63 -37.89 9.52
CA ALA A 40 12.69 -38.88 9.48
C ALA A 40 13.22 -39.11 8.06
N ARG A 41 12.34 -39.12 7.06
CA ARG A 41 12.73 -39.24 5.64
C ARG A 41 13.52 -38.03 5.15
N LEU A 42 13.20 -36.84 5.66
CA LEU A 42 13.87 -35.57 5.34
C LEU A 42 15.16 -35.34 6.17
N GLY A 43 15.49 -36.25 7.09
CA GLY A 43 16.70 -36.19 7.91
C GLY A 43 16.62 -35.21 9.08
N PHE A 44 15.42 -34.80 9.51
CA PHE A 44 15.23 -33.93 10.67
C PHE A 44 15.11 -34.74 11.97
N ALA A 45 15.74 -34.25 13.04
CA ALA A 45 15.71 -34.93 14.34
C ALA A 45 14.32 -34.87 15.00
N GLY A 46 13.53 -33.83 14.71
CA GLY A 46 12.21 -33.63 15.26
C GLY A 46 11.55 -32.37 14.70
N LEU A 47 10.30 -32.13 15.11
CA LEU A 47 9.50 -31.01 14.61
C LEU A 47 10.12 -29.64 14.98
N GLY A 48 10.70 -29.52 16.18
CA GLY A 48 11.35 -28.28 16.61
C GLY A 48 12.58 -27.92 15.77
N ASP A 49 13.38 -28.91 15.36
CA ASP A 49 14.53 -28.73 14.47
C ASP A 49 14.09 -28.34 13.05
N TRP A 50 13.02 -28.98 12.56
CA TRP A 50 12.40 -28.61 11.29
C TRP A 50 11.90 -27.17 11.26
N VAL A 51 11.11 -26.74 12.26
CA VAL A 51 10.62 -25.34 12.35
C VAL A 51 11.77 -24.35 12.43
N ARG A 52 12.81 -24.66 13.22
CA ARG A 52 14.00 -23.81 13.32
C ARG A 52 14.69 -23.67 11.98
N SER A 53 14.88 -24.77 11.25
CA SER A 53 15.52 -24.74 9.93
C SER A 53 14.70 -23.92 8.94
N MET A 54 13.37 -24.09 8.92
CA MET A 54 12.45 -23.34 8.06
C MET A 54 12.54 -21.84 8.34
N ASN A 55 12.55 -21.47 9.61
CA ASN A 55 12.65 -20.08 10.01
C ASN A 55 13.99 -19.45 9.66
N LEU A 56 15.08 -20.18 9.82
CA LEU A 56 16.40 -19.68 9.44
C LEU A 56 16.53 -19.56 7.93
N ASP A 57 16.03 -20.53 7.17
CA ASP A 57 16.24 -20.58 5.72
C ASP A 57 15.25 -19.71 4.95
N LEU A 58 13.94 -19.93 5.12
CA LEU A 58 12.91 -19.21 4.38
C LEU A 58 12.84 -17.73 4.78
N ARG A 59 12.88 -17.41 6.08
CA ARG A 59 12.82 -16.00 6.50
C ARG A 59 14.08 -15.23 6.11
N ALA A 60 15.25 -15.87 6.12
CA ALA A 60 16.47 -15.22 5.63
C ALA A 60 16.36 -14.92 4.13
N ARG A 61 16.02 -15.90 3.30
CA ARG A 61 15.89 -15.71 1.84
C ARG A 61 14.82 -14.67 1.48
N LEU A 62 13.64 -14.73 2.10
CA LEU A 62 12.59 -13.73 1.91
C LEU A 62 12.99 -12.35 2.46
N GLY A 63 13.79 -12.31 3.53
CA GLY A 63 14.38 -11.09 4.07
C GLY A 63 15.37 -10.43 3.10
N GLU A 64 16.26 -11.21 2.50
CA GLU A 64 17.18 -10.74 1.46
C GLU A 64 16.43 -10.24 0.23
N ALA A 65 15.45 -11.02 -0.25
CA ALA A 65 14.56 -10.57 -1.34
C ALA A 65 13.89 -9.23 -0.99
N THR A 66 13.48 -9.03 0.27
CA THR A 66 12.87 -7.76 0.72
C THR A 66 13.85 -6.60 0.68
N ALA A 67 15.13 -6.84 1.03
CA ALA A 67 16.18 -5.83 0.93
C ALA A 67 16.42 -5.45 -0.54
N HIS A 68 16.52 -6.43 -1.43
CA HIS A 68 16.75 -6.21 -2.86
C HIS A 68 15.56 -5.55 -3.58
N VAL A 69 14.32 -5.84 -3.17
CA VAL A 69 13.13 -5.15 -3.70
C VAL A 69 13.19 -3.65 -3.37
N LYS A 70 13.64 -3.29 -2.17
CA LYS A 70 13.74 -1.88 -1.75
C LYS A 70 14.81 -1.11 -2.51
N THR A 71 15.85 -1.78 -2.99
CA THR A 71 16.92 -1.16 -3.80
C THR A 71 16.64 -1.21 -5.31
N GLY A 72 15.60 -1.93 -5.73
CA GLY A 72 15.22 -2.08 -7.14
C GLY A 72 16.04 -3.15 -7.90
N ASN A 73 16.76 -4.01 -7.19
CA ASN A 73 17.57 -5.09 -7.77
C ASN A 73 16.69 -6.32 -8.07
N PHE A 74 15.82 -6.22 -9.06
CA PHE A 74 14.81 -7.26 -9.35
C PHE A 74 15.38 -8.60 -9.84
N GLU A 75 16.63 -8.65 -10.29
CA GLU A 75 17.31 -9.90 -10.65
C GLU A 75 17.61 -10.74 -9.40
N GLU A 76 18.31 -10.15 -8.42
CA GLU A 76 18.59 -10.73 -7.10
C GLU A 76 17.30 -11.14 -6.37
N VAL A 77 16.24 -10.32 -6.46
CA VAL A 77 14.93 -10.67 -5.87
C VAL A 77 14.41 -12.00 -6.42
N ARG A 78 14.51 -12.21 -7.73
CA ARG A 78 14.04 -13.45 -8.35
C ARG A 78 14.92 -14.63 -7.95
N GLU A 79 16.23 -14.45 -7.89
CA GLU A 79 17.15 -15.50 -7.42
C GLU A 79 16.81 -15.94 -5.99
N TYR A 80 16.67 -15.00 -5.05
CA TYR A 80 16.31 -15.35 -3.67
C TYR A 80 14.91 -15.95 -3.55
N LEU A 81 13.95 -15.55 -4.40
CA LEU A 81 12.62 -16.16 -4.47
C LEU A 81 12.64 -17.57 -5.08
N GLU A 82 13.50 -17.81 -6.07
CA GLU A 82 13.79 -19.14 -6.65
C GLU A 82 14.32 -20.06 -5.56
N LEU A 83 15.39 -19.63 -4.91
CA LEU A 83 15.98 -20.33 -3.79
C LEU A 83 14.97 -20.59 -2.67
N ALA A 84 14.10 -19.63 -2.32
CA ALA A 84 13.11 -19.81 -1.26
C ALA A 84 12.03 -20.82 -1.63
N HIS A 85 11.53 -20.79 -2.87
CA HIS A 85 10.51 -21.72 -3.34
C HIS A 85 11.05 -23.13 -3.48
N ASP A 86 12.27 -23.31 -4.02
CA ASP A 86 12.88 -24.62 -4.15
C ASP A 86 13.11 -25.26 -2.76
N ALA A 87 13.65 -24.48 -1.82
CA ALA A 87 13.78 -24.91 -0.43
C ALA A 87 12.43 -25.27 0.19
N TYR A 88 11.39 -24.47 -0.06
CA TYR A 88 10.03 -24.77 0.38
C TYR A 88 9.55 -26.10 -0.19
N LYS A 89 9.59 -26.27 -1.50
CA LYS A 89 9.04 -27.42 -2.21
C LYS A 89 9.74 -28.73 -1.87
N GLU A 90 11.06 -28.70 -1.76
CA GLU A 90 11.85 -29.90 -1.50
C GLU A 90 11.84 -30.30 -0.02
N ARG A 91 11.90 -29.32 0.89
CA ARG A 91 12.24 -29.58 2.30
C ARG A 91 11.10 -29.33 3.29
N TYR A 92 10.17 -28.43 2.95
CA TYR A 92 9.14 -27.97 3.89
C TYR A 92 7.73 -28.41 3.47
N TYR A 93 7.43 -28.38 2.17
CA TYR A 93 6.13 -28.75 1.59
C TYR A 93 5.64 -30.12 2.04
N PRO A 94 6.44 -31.21 2.06
CA PRO A 94 5.92 -32.53 2.45
C PRO A 94 5.37 -32.59 3.88
N VAL A 95 5.96 -31.81 4.80
CA VAL A 95 5.50 -31.73 6.19
C VAL A 95 4.26 -30.86 6.29
N VAL A 96 4.26 -29.70 5.62
CA VAL A 96 3.10 -28.79 5.60
C VAL A 96 1.89 -29.44 4.95
N GLN A 97 2.07 -30.25 3.90
CA GLN A 97 1.01 -30.98 3.22
C GLN A 97 0.30 -31.99 4.14
N VAL A 98 1.03 -32.61 5.07
CA VAL A 98 0.45 -33.53 6.06
C VAL A 98 -0.34 -32.78 7.14
N LEU A 99 0.06 -31.55 7.46
CA LEU A 99 -0.62 -30.69 8.44
C LEU A 99 -1.90 -30.10 7.86
N ASP A 100 -1.80 -29.45 6.70
CA ASP A 100 -2.89 -28.81 5.98
C ASP A 100 -2.56 -28.76 4.48
N PRO A 101 -3.17 -29.63 3.66
CA PRO A 101 -2.88 -29.69 2.22
C PRO A 101 -3.33 -28.43 1.47
N ALA A 102 -4.45 -27.83 1.89
CA ALA A 102 -4.99 -26.64 1.23
C ALA A 102 -4.08 -25.43 1.44
N PHE A 103 -3.48 -25.34 2.62
CA PHE A 103 -2.46 -24.34 2.93
C PHE A 103 -1.15 -24.60 2.20
N ALA A 104 -0.65 -25.84 2.18
CA ALA A 104 0.58 -26.19 1.47
C ALA A 104 0.52 -25.75 -0.01
N ASP A 105 -0.57 -26.07 -0.68
CA ASP A 105 -0.78 -25.69 -2.09
C ASP A 105 -0.96 -24.18 -2.26
N ARG A 106 -1.52 -23.48 -1.26
CA ARG A 106 -1.65 -22.02 -1.32
C ARG A 106 -0.29 -21.35 -1.23
N PHE A 107 0.56 -21.79 -0.30
CA PHE A 107 1.87 -21.19 -0.12
C PHE A 107 2.81 -21.48 -1.30
N ASP A 108 2.78 -22.71 -1.83
CA ASP A 108 3.47 -23.08 -3.08
C ASP A 108 3.05 -22.17 -4.25
N ARG A 109 1.73 -22.02 -4.46
CA ARG A 109 1.21 -21.10 -5.50
C ARG A 109 1.62 -19.65 -5.26
N LEU A 110 1.68 -19.18 -4.02
CA LEU A 110 2.09 -17.82 -3.70
C LEU A 110 3.54 -17.58 -4.10
N LEU A 111 4.46 -18.47 -3.67
CA LEU A 111 5.88 -18.37 -4.01
C LEU A 111 6.10 -18.48 -5.53
N GLY A 112 5.45 -19.45 -6.19
CA GLY A 112 5.52 -19.58 -7.64
C GLY A 112 4.99 -18.35 -8.38
N ARG A 113 3.86 -17.78 -7.95
CA ARG A 113 3.34 -16.53 -8.52
C ARG A 113 4.26 -15.34 -8.29
N MET A 114 4.93 -15.26 -7.14
CA MET A 114 5.90 -14.21 -6.83
C MET A 114 7.12 -14.27 -7.73
N GLN A 115 7.64 -15.46 -8.04
CA GLN A 115 8.79 -15.60 -8.96
C GLN A 115 8.50 -15.03 -10.35
N ASP A 116 7.28 -15.22 -10.84
CA ASP A 116 6.85 -14.75 -12.16
C ASP A 116 6.26 -13.34 -12.16
N ALA A 117 6.06 -12.75 -10.98
CA ALA A 117 5.43 -11.46 -10.85
C ALA A 117 6.37 -10.31 -11.25
N VAL A 118 5.80 -9.32 -11.93
CA VAL A 118 6.45 -8.06 -12.26
C VAL A 118 6.07 -7.00 -11.24
N GLY A 119 7.01 -6.15 -10.84
CA GLY A 119 6.73 -5.06 -9.91
C GLY A 119 6.39 -5.55 -8.50
N LEU A 120 7.11 -6.58 -8.04
CA LEU A 120 7.10 -7.01 -6.65
C LEU A 120 7.39 -5.84 -5.71
N ARG A 121 6.65 -5.81 -4.61
CA ARG A 121 6.79 -4.82 -3.53
C ARG A 121 7.20 -5.53 -2.23
N ALA A 122 7.79 -4.77 -1.32
CA ALA A 122 8.16 -5.29 0.00
C ALA A 122 6.94 -5.79 0.79
N THR A 123 5.75 -5.24 0.53
CA THR A 123 4.48 -5.70 1.11
C THR A 123 4.11 -7.11 0.67
N ASP A 124 4.43 -7.48 -0.57
CA ASP A 124 4.10 -8.80 -1.13
C ASP A 124 4.94 -9.87 -0.43
N LEU A 125 6.24 -9.58 -0.25
CA LEU A 125 7.15 -10.45 0.50
C LEU A 125 6.79 -10.54 1.98
N ALA A 126 6.20 -9.48 2.57
CA ALA A 126 5.65 -9.54 3.91
C ALA A 126 4.46 -10.53 4.02
N VAL A 127 3.65 -10.69 2.96
CA VAL A 127 2.59 -11.72 2.91
C VAL A 127 3.21 -13.12 2.89
N ALA A 128 4.27 -13.35 2.12
CA ALA A 128 4.98 -14.63 2.12
C ALA A 128 5.63 -14.94 3.49
N LEU A 129 6.23 -13.94 4.15
CA LEU A 129 6.75 -14.08 5.51
C LEU A 129 5.64 -14.38 6.54
N ALA A 130 4.44 -13.82 6.34
CA ALA A 130 3.28 -14.13 7.17
C ALA A 130 2.77 -15.56 6.95
N GLU A 131 2.83 -16.10 5.73
CA GLU A 131 2.54 -17.52 5.48
C GLU A 131 3.55 -18.43 6.19
N VAL A 132 4.83 -18.06 6.28
CA VAL A 132 5.81 -18.80 7.12
C VAL A 132 5.40 -18.76 8.61
N GLN A 133 4.92 -17.63 9.11
CA GLN A 133 4.37 -17.53 10.49
C GLN A 133 3.11 -18.39 10.66
N GLU A 134 2.24 -18.44 9.65
CA GLU A 134 1.02 -19.24 9.69
C GLU A 134 1.33 -20.75 9.83
N VAL A 135 2.45 -21.24 9.28
CA VAL A 135 2.92 -22.61 9.52
C VAL A 135 3.14 -22.85 11.02
N GLU A 136 3.80 -21.93 11.71
CA GLU A 136 4.05 -22.03 13.15
C GLU A 136 2.74 -21.99 13.95
N GLU A 137 1.84 -21.08 13.60
CA GLU A 137 0.54 -20.96 14.27
C GLU A 137 -0.27 -22.25 14.11
N ARG A 138 -0.29 -22.86 12.92
CA ARG A 138 -0.98 -24.14 12.69
C ARG A 138 -0.40 -25.27 13.54
N LEU A 139 0.92 -25.31 13.73
CA LEU A 139 1.55 -26.28 14.64
C LEU A 139 1.15 -26.08 16.10
N GLU A 140 0.78 -24.87 16.48
CA GLU A 140 0.25 -24.56 17.81
C GLU A 140 -1.26 -24.75 17.92
N GLY A 141 -1.93 -25.23 16.87
CA GLY A 141 -3.39 -25.33 16.79
C GLY A 141 -4.10 -23.98 16.65
N ARG A 142 -3.36 -22.93 16.27
CA ARG A 142 -3.85 -21.57 16.02
C ARG A 142 -3.81 -21.25 14.51
N SER A 143 -4.32 -20.07 14.17
CA SER A 143 -4.21 -19.49 12.82
C SER A 143 -4.23 -17.97 12.95
N LEU A 144 -3.57 -17.28 12.03
CA LEU A 144 -3.65 -15.83 11.81
C LEU A 144 -5.07 -15.39 11.39
N GLY A 145 -5.94 -16.34 11.04
CA GLY A 145 -7.36 -16.14 10.89
C GLY A 145 -7.80 -15.70 9.48
N PHE A 146 -9.08 -15.31 9.40
CA PHE A 146 -9.74 -15.00 8.13
C PHE A 146 -9.09 -13.83 7.38
N ASN A 147 -8.73 -12.76 8.08
CA ASN A 147 -8.17 -11.56 7.45
C ASN A 147 -6.85 -11.86 6.72
N HIS A 148 -5.99 -12.70 7.30
CA HIS A 148 -4.76 -13.14 6.66
C HIS A 148 -5.03 -13.99 5.41
N THR A 149 -5.98 -14.93 5.52
CA THR A 149 -6.38 -15.76 4.36
C THR A 149 -6.92 -14.90 3.22
N LEU A 150 -7.77 -13.91 3.54
CA LEU A 150 -8.30 -12.97 2.55
C LEU A 150 -7.19 -12.12 1.93
N GLN A 151 -6.21 -11.67 2.72
CA GLN A 151 -5.05 -10.94 2.21
C GLN A 151 -4.25 -11.78 1.21
N VAL A 152 -3.97 -13.04 1.52
CA VAL A 152 -3.22 -13.94 0.62
C VAL A 152 -4.00 -14.24 -0.66
N GLN A 153 -5.33 -14.38 -0.58
CA GLN A 153 -6.17 -14.56 -1.76
C GLN A 153 -6.20 -13.30 -2.65
N LEU A 154 -6.30 -12.12 -2.05
CA LEU A 154 -6.18 -10.86 -2.78
C LEU A 154 -4.80 -10.71 -3.42
N GLU A 155 -3.74 -11.10 -2.71
CA GLU A 155 -2.39 -11.10 -3.25
C GLU A 155 -2.31 -12.05 -4.46
N LEU A 156 -2.76 -13.30 -4.33
CA LEU A 156 -2.81 -14.24 -5.46
C LEU A 156 -3.65 -13.73 -6.64
N LEU A 157 -4.71 -12.96 -6.40
CA LEU A 157 -5.55 -12.43 -7.47
C LEU A 157 -4.89 -11.25 -8.19
N LEU A 158 -4.27 -10.35 -7.43
CA LEU A 158 -3.82 -9.06 -7.92
C LEU A 158 -2.33 -9.01 -8.25
N LEU A 159 -1.49 -9.88 -7.66
CA LEU A 159 -0.04 -9.83 -7.79
C LEU A 159 0.43 -9.77 -9.26
N GLY A 160 1.36 -8.85 -9.51
CA GLY A 160 1.94 -8.64 -10.84
C GLY A 160 1.08 -7.77 -11.76
N ILE A 161 0.86 -8.27 -12.98
CA ILE A 161 0.18 -7.55 -14.07
C ILE A 161 -1.24 -7.08 -13.71
N PRO A 162 -2.10 -7.86 -13.04
CA PRO A 162 -3.46 -7.41 -12.70
C PRO A 162 -3.46 -6.15 -11.84
N ARG A 163 -2.64 -6.10 -10.78
CA ARG A 163 -2.48 -4.92 -9.92
C ARG A 163 -1.88 -3.74 -10.69
N ALA A 164 -0.86 -4.00 -11.52
CA ALA A 164 -0.29 -2.97 -12.37
C ALA A 164 -1.35 -2.34 -13.29
N PHE A 165 -2.19 -3.17 -13.93
CA PHE A 165 -3.28 -2.71 -14.78
C PHE A 165 -4.26 -1.82 -14.02
N LEU A 166 -4.67 -2.19 -12.80
CA LEU A 166 -5.57 -1.37 -11.99
C LEU A 166 -4.98 0.01 -11.67
N PHE A 167 -3.72 0.09 -11.27
CA PHE A 167 -3.09 1.38 -10.95
C PHE A 167 -2.78 2.22 -12.18
N ILE A 168 -2.40 1.59 -13.30
CA ILE A 168 -2.24 2.29 -14.58
C ILE A 168 -3.58 2.84 -15.06
N LEU A 169 -4.65 2.05 -14.98
CA LEU A 169 -5.99 2.49 -15.33
C LEU A 169 -6.44 3.63 -14.41
N ALA A 170 -6.22 3.52 -13.11
CA ALA A 170 -6.53 4.60 -12.16
C ALA A 170 -5.75 5.88 -12.48
N ALA A 171 -4.46 5.77 -12.84
CA ALA A 171 -3.63 6.90 -13.27
C ALA A 171 -4.16 7.57 -14.55
N LEU A 172 -4.64 6.78 -15.52
CA LEU A 172 -5.25 7.29 -16.75
C LEU A 172 -6.60 7.97 -16.46
N LEU A 173 -7.45 7.32 -15.66
CA LEU A 173 -8.75 7.86 -15.28
C LEU A 173 -8.64 9.12 -14.42
N ALA A 174 -7.56 9.27 -13.64
CA ALA A 174 -7.27 10.47 -12.86
C ALA A 174 -7.12 11.74 -13.72
N VAL A 175 -6.72 11.62 -14.99
CA VAL A 175 -6.59 12.76 -15.91
C VAL A 175 -7.97 13.28 -16.34
N PHE A 176 -8.97 12.42 -16.43
CA PHE A 176 -10.30 12.77 -16.93
C PHE A 176 -11.03 13.84 -16.09
N PRO A 177 -11.17 13.71 -14.75
CA PRO A 177 -11.81 14.75 -13.95
C PRO A 177 -11.03 16.09 -14.01
N LEU A 178 -9.70 16.04 -14.12
CA LEU A 178 -8.88 17.24 -14.25
C LEU A 178 -9.12 17.95 -15.59
N TYR A 179 -9.22 17.18 -16.67
CA TYR A 179 -9.57 17.69 -17.99
C TYR A 179 -10.97 18.32 -17.98
N LEU A 180 -11.96 17.65 -17.39
CA LEU A 180 -13.32 18.17 -17.31
C LEU A 180 -13.43 19.45 -16.48
N VAL A 181 -12.73 19.57 -15.35
CA VAL A 181 -12.70 20.80 -14.56
C VAL A 181 -12.07 21.95 -15.35
N ASN A 182 -11.02 21.67 -16.12
CA ASN A 182 -10.39 22.68 -16.97
C ASN A 182 -11.30 23.12 -18.11
N LEU A 183 -12.03 22.19 -18.74
CA LEU A 183 -12.96 22.46 -19.83
C LEU A 183 -14.19 23.26 -19.37
N THR A 184 -14.80 22.85 -18.25
CA THR A 184 -16.07 23.45 -17.76
C THR A 184 -15.90 24.87 -17.23
N PHE A 185 -14.77 25.17 -16.57
CA PHE A 185 -14.57 26.46 -15.90
C PHE A 185 -13.42 27.30 -16.47
N GLY A 186 -12.74 26.82 -17.52
CA GLY A 186 -11.82 27.58 -18.38
C GLY A 186 -10.62 28.22 -17.69
N GLY A 187 -10.29 27.81 -16.45
CA GLY A 187 -9.15 28.30 -15.67
C GLY A 187 -9.16 29.79 -15.28
N ARG A 188 -10.12 30.59 -15.75
CA ARG A 188 -10.17 32.05 -15.55
C ARG A 188 -10.52 32.45 -14.12
N ASN A 189 -11.30 31.63 -13.42
CA ASN A 189 -11.70 31.91 -12.05
C ASN A 189 -10.70 31.30 -11.06
N ALA A 190 -10.15 32.14 -10.19
CA ALA A 190 -9.15 31.74 -9.21
C ALA A 190 -9.65 30.62 -8.27
N TYR A 191 -10.92 30.63 -7.87
CA TYR A 191 -11.46 29.61 -6.95
C TYR A 191 -11.66 28.26 -7.62
N TRP A 192 -12.08 28.24 -8.89
CA TRP A 192 -12.12 27.01 -9.69
C TRP A 192 -10.72 26.44 -9.94
N ARG A 193 -9.71 27.30 -10.10
CA ARG A 193 -8.31 26.86 -10.20
C ARG A 193 -7.81 26.22 -8.90
N LEU A 194 -8.19 26.75 -7.73
CA LEU A 194 -7.87 26.12 -6.44
C LEU A 194 -8.52 24.74 -6.31
N LEU A 195 -9.76 24.59 -6.76
CA LEU A 195 -10.45 23.29 -6.74
C LEU A 195 -9.81 22.30 -7.73
N GLY A 196 -9.45 22.75 -8.94
CA GLY A 196 -8.70 21.93 -9.89
C GLY A 196 -7.35 21.48 -9.34
N LEU A 197 -6.64 22.36 -8.63
CA LEU A 197 -5.39 22.02 -7.95
C LEU A 197 -5.62 21.02 -6.80
N ALA A 198 -6.72 21.15 -6.06
CA ALA A 198 -7.10 20.16 -5.04
C ALA A 198 -7.35 18.79 -5.66
N PHE A 199 -8.09 18.70 -6.76
CA PHE A 199 -8.27 17.44 -7.48
C PHE A 199 -6.94 16.88 -7.99
N PHE A 200 -6.04 17.74 -8.49
CA PHE A 200 -4.72 17.30 -8.97
C PHE A 200 -3.94 16.62 -7.85
N PHE A 201 -3.84 17.25 -6.68
CA PHE A 201 -3.14 16.66 -5.53
C PHE A 201 -3.85 15.43 -4.94
N LEU A 202 -5.18 15.37 -5.05
CA LEU A 202 -5.96 14.21 -4.63
C LEU A 202 -5.65 12.98 -5.50
N PHE A 203 -5.51 13.16 -6.81
CA PHE A 203 -5.25 12.07 -7.75
C PHE A 203 -3.76 11.79 -7.96
N LEU A 204 -2.87 12.69 -7.54
CA LEU A 204 -1.42 12.54 -7.66
C LEU A 204 -0.90 11.16 -7.16
N PRO A 205 -1.38 10.59 -6.05
CA PRO A 205 -0.94 9.27 -5.60
C PRO A 205 -1.23 8.15 -6.60
N ALA A 206 -2.40 8.15 -7.22
CA ALA A 206 -2.77 7.15 -8.21
C ALA A 206 -1.88 7.27 -9.46
N VAL A 207 -1.56 8.50 -9.87
CA VAL A 207 -0.64 8.77 -10.98
C VAL A 207 0.77 8.28 -10.68
N ILE A 208 1.31 8.61 -9.50
CA ILE A 208 2.65 8.15 -9.07
C ILE A 208 2.72 6.63 -9.02
N GLU A 209 1.70 5.97 -8.45
CA GLU A 209 1.68 4.52 -8.34
C GLU A 209 1.56 3.85 -9.72
N GLY A 210 0.71 4.36 -10.60
CA GLY A 210 0.61 3.90 -11.99
C GLY A 210 1.94 4.04 -12.73
N LEU A 211 2.63 5.18 -12.59
CA LEU A 211 3.96 5.39 -13.16
C LEU A 211 5.00 4.42 -12.59
N ALA A 212 4.95 4.14 -11.28
CA ALA A 212 5.86 3.20 -10.63
C ALA A 212 5.66 1.76 -11.14
N TYR A 213 4.43 1.37 -11.50
CA TYR A 213 4.17 0.09 -12.16
C TYR A 213 4.63 0.07 -13.62
N VAL A 214 4.40 1.15 -14.38
CA VAL A 214 4.93 1.28 -15.75
C VAL A 214 6.45 1.17 -15.75
N SER A 215 7.13 1.85 -14.83
CA SER A 215 8.59 1.78 -14.73
C SER A 215 9.07 0.39 -14.34
N ALA A 216 8.36 -0.32 -13.44
CA ALA A 216 8.70 -1.69 -13.07
C ALA A 216 8.56 -2.66 -14.26
N ILE A 217 7.49 -2.53 -15.05
CA ILE A 217 7.28 -3.34 -16.27
C ILE A 217 8.35 -3.05 -17.32
N LEU A 218 8.64 -1.77 -17.57
CA LEU A 218 9.65 -1.37 -18.56
C LEU A 218 11.08 -1.73 -18.13
N ALA A 219 11.38 -1.71 -16.84
CA ALA A 219 12.66 -2.11 -16.30
C ALA A 219 12.87 -3.64 -16.33
N ASP A 220 11.78 -4.42 -16.37
CA ASP A 220 11.88 -5.87 -16.43
C ASP A 220 12.49 -6.32 -17.78
N PRO A 221 13.56 -7.13 -17.77
CA PRO A 221 14.19 -7.68 -18.98
C PRO A 221 13.23 -8.45 -19.89
N ARG A 222 12.15 -9.03 -19.34
CA ARG A 222 11.15 -9.80 -20.10
C ARG A 222 10.30 -8.93 -21.03
N PHE A 223 10.17 -7.63 -20.74
CA PHE A 223 9.23 -6.73 -21.44
C PHE A 223 9.93 -5.55 -22.12
N GLY A 224 10.67 -4.75 -21.36
CA GLY A 224 11.25 -3.49 -21.85
C GLY A 224 12.78 -3.43 -21.79
N ASN A 225 13.41 -4.16 -20.86
CA ASN A 225 14.85 -4.16 -20.64
C ASN A 225 15.47 -2.75 -20.41
N LEU A 226 14.69 -1.83 -19.84
CA LEU A 226 15.11 -0.45 -19.51
C LEU A 226 15.50 -0.35 -18.04
N THR A 227 16.57 -1.03 -17.64
CA THR A 227 16.98 -1.17 -16.21
C THR A 227 17.21 0.16 -15.50
N PHE A 228 17.56 1.24 -16.22
CA PHE A 228 17.70 2.57 -15.64
C PHE A 228 16.37 3.14 -15.08
N LEU A 229 15.22 2.57 -15.44
CA LEU A 229 13.91 2.92 -14.90
C LEU A 229 13.59 2.18 -13.59
N ALA A 230 14.36 1.15 -13.21
CA ALA A 230 14.14 0.38 -12.00
C ALA A 230 14.06 1.25 -10.73
N PRO A 231 14.92 2.29 -10.55
CA PRO A 231 14.83 3.18 -9.39
C PRO A 231 13.50 3.93 -9.29
N LEU A 232 12.82 4.23 -10.42
CA LEU A 232 11.54 4.94 -10.39
C LEU A 232 10.44 4.10 -9.71
N SER A 233 10.54 2.77 -9.78
CA SER A 233 9.60 1.89 -9.10
C SER A 233 9.68 2.00 -7.57
N THR A 234 10.80 2.47 -7.01
CA THR A 234 10.99 2.62 -5.56
C THR A 234 10.22 3.80 -4.96
N PHE A 235 9.73 4.73 -5.80
CA PHE A 235 8.88 5.85 -5.38
C PHE A 235 7.41 5.46 -5.13
N SER A 236 7.07 4.18 -5.19
CA SER A 236 5.75 3.67 -4.79
C SER A 236 5.37 4.18 -3.39
N ILE A 237 4.16 4.70 -3.29
CA ILE A 237 3.65 5.29 -2.04
C ILE A 237 3.42 4.20 -0.99
N GLN A 238 3.16 2.98 -1.43
CA GLN A 238 2.89 1.86 -0.53
C GLN A 238 4.15 1.36 0.18
N GLY A 239 5.32 1.49 -0.46
CA GLY A 239 6.59 0.94 0.05
C GLY A 239 7.51 1.93 0.75
N SER A 240 7.27 3.25 0.64
CA SER A 240 8.20 4.27 1.12
C SER A 240 7.56 5.17 2.18
N LEU A 241 8.16 5.20 3.38
CA LEU A 241 7.74 6.09 4.47
C LEU A 241 7.76 7.57 4.02
N ILE A 242 8.78 7.96 3.25
CA ILE A 242 8.88 9.32 2.73
C ILE A 242 7.70 9.63 1.81
N ALA A 243 7.35 8.69 0.92
CA ALA A 243 6.22 8.85 0.02
C ALA A 243 4.87 8.89 0.78
N GLN A 244 4.71 8.09 1.84
CA GLN A 244 3.53 8.13 2.71
C GLN A 244 3.40 9.48 3.45
N LEU A 245 4.51 10.02 3.96
CA LEU A 245 4.52 11.34 4.61
C LEU A 245 4.21 12.47 3.61
N LEU A 246 4.78 12.41 2.41
CA LEU A 246 4.47 13.35 1.34
C LEU A 246 2.99 13.26 0.94
N TRP A 247 2.43 12.06 0.84
CA TRP A 247 1.01 11.86 0.60
C TRP A 247 0.13 12.43 1.73
N GLY A 248 0.52 12.22 2.98
CA GLY A 248 -0.14 12.84 4.13
C GLY A 248 -0.14 14.37 4.02
N LEU A 249 0.98 14.97 3.61
CA LEU A 249 1.09 16.41 3.40
C LEU A 249 0.23 16.91 2.23
N THR A 250 0.15 16.14 1.13
CA THR A 250 -0.73 16.52 0.01
C THR A 250 -2.20 16.50 0.43
N LEU A 251 -2.63 15.61 1.32
CA LEU A 251 -4.00 15.62 1.85
C LEU A 251 -4.34 16.92 2.59
N PHE A 252 -3.43 17.44 3.43
CA PHE A 252 -3.63 18.75 4.07
C PHE A 252 -3.76 19.87 3.04
N LEU A 253 -2.95 19.82 1.97
CA LEU A 253 -3.02 20.77 0.88
C LEU A 253 -4.36 20.67 0.13
N VAL A 254 -4.83 19.46 -0.17
CA VAL A 254 -6.14 19.20 -0.79
C VAL A 254 -7.25 19.80 0.06
N ILE A 255 -7.24 19.58 1.38
CA ILE A 255 -8.23 20.12 2.30
C ILE A 255 -8.19 21.67 2.27
N GLY A 256 -7.02 22.28 2.37
CA GLY A 256 -6.89 23.74 2.34
C GLY A 256 -7.36 24.36 1.02
N LEU A 257 -6.94 23.78 -0.11
CA LEU A 257 -7.29 24.25 -1.45
C LEU A 257 -8.78 24.07 -1.76
N SER A 258 -9.34 22.90 -1.43
CA SER A 258 -10.77 22.63 -1.63
C SER A 258 -11.64 23.52 -0.74
N ALA A 259 -11.28 23.72 0.53
CA ALA A 259 -12.00 24.63 1.42
C ALA A 259 -11.96 26.08 0.92
N ALA A 260 -10.79 26.57 0.49
CA ALA A 260 -10.64 27.93 -0.05
C ALA A 260 -11.39 28.11 -1.38
N GLY A 261 -11.31 27.12 -2.28
CA GLY A 261 -12.03 27.10 -3.55
C GLY A 261 -13.54 27.10 -3.36
N LEU A 262 -14.06 26.17 -2.56
CA LEU A 262 -15.49 26.08 -2.27
C LEU A 262 -16.03 27.31 -1.54
N ARG A 263 -15.29 27.85 -0.55
CA ARG A 263 -15.68 29.09 0.12
C ARG A 263 -15.76 30.26 -0.87
N GLY A 264 -14.77 30.40 -1.75
CA GLY A 264 -14.77 31.46 -2.76
C GLY A 264 -15.92 31.35 -3.74
N ILE A 265 -16.22 30.13 -4.19
CA ILE A 265 -17.39 29.83 -5.04
C ILE A 265 -18.69 30.19 -4.30
N ALA A 266 -18.82 29.81 -3.02
CA ALA A 266 -20.00 30.11 -2.23
C ALA A 266 -20.20 31.63 -1.99
N VAL A 267 -19.12 32.40 -1.86
CA VAL A 267 -19.18 33.87 -1.81
C VAL A 267 -19.61 34.44 -3.16
N GLN A 268 -19.09 33.93 -4.28
CA GLN A 268 -19.46 34.38 -5.63
C GLN A 268 -20.94 34.15 -5.95
N PHE A 269 -21.51 33.04 -5.51
CA PHE A 269 -22.93 32.74 -5.65
C PHE A 269 -23.81 33.37 -4.55
N GLY A 270 -23.23 34.20 -3.67
CA GLY A 270 -23.99 34.90 -2.62
C GLY A 270 -24.49 34.01 -1.46
N LEU A 271 -24.10 32.74 -1.43
CA LEU A 271 -24.44 31.79 -0.36
C LEU A 271 -23.77 32.18 0.97
N ILE A 272 -22.60 32.82 0.90
CA ILE A 272 -21.89 33.35 2.06
C ILE A 272 -21.73 34.86 1.88
N GLN A 273 -22.48 35.64 2.67
CA GLN A 273 -22.31 37.08 2.71
C GLN A 273 -21.04 37.43 3.49
N ASP A 274 -20.05 38.02 2.83
CA ASP A 274 -18.85 38.50 3.51
C ASP A 274 -19.21 39.59 4.53
N ARG A 275 -19.02 39.30 5.83
CA ARG A 275 -19.25 40.28 6.92
C ARG A 275 -18.46 41.58 6.72
N ARG A 276 -17.33 41.53 6.00
CA ARG A 276 -16.55 42.72 5.62
C ARG A 276 -17.31 43.64 4.67
N ALA A 277 -17.97 43.11 3.64
CA ALA A 277 -18.80 43.91 2.74
C ALA A 277 -19.98 44.54 3.51
N ARG A 278 -20.57 43.77 4.44
CA ARG A 278 -21.63 44.26 5.32
C ARG A 278 -21.17 45.45 6.18
N ASN A 279 -19.97 45.38 6.77
CA ASN A 279 -19.44 46.46 7.60
C ASN A 279 -19.04 47.71 6.82
N THR A 280 -18.58 47.59 5.56
CA THR A 280 -18.29 48.75 4.71
C THR A 280 -19.57 49.49 4.31
N THR A 281 -20.66 48.79 4.02
CA THR A 281 -21.97 49.41 3.76
C THR A 281 -22.52 50.12 5.00
N THR A 282 -22.33 49.54 6.20
CA THR A 282 -22.76 50.19 7.45
C THR A 282 -21.95 51.45 7.76
N VAL A 283 -20.63 51.47 7.52
CA VAL A 283 -19.77 52.64 7.79
C VAL A 283 -20.10 53.82 6.85
N VAL A 284 -20.48 53.56 5.60
CA VAL A 284 -20.94 54.60 4.66
C VAL A 284 -22.31 55.17 5.05
N GLN A 285 -23.20 54.36 5.66
CA GLN A 285 -24.49 54.83 6.16
C GLN A 285 -24.42 55.58 7.49
N THR A 286 -23.41 55.34 8.34
CA THR A 286 -23.32 55.97 9.67
C THR A 286 -22.59 57.32 9.71
N ASN A 287 -22.01 57.80 8.59
CA ASN A 287 -21.37 59.11 8.52
C ASN A 287 -21.90 59.95 7.34
N PRO A 288 -23.06 60.61 7.47
CA PRO A 288 -23.59 61.51 6.44
C PRO A 288 -22.74 62.78 6.20
N GLY A 289 -21.70 63.03 7.01
CA GLY A 289 -20.86 64.24 6.93
C GLY A 289 -19.63 64.17 6.00
N LEU A 290 -19.28 63.01 5.45
CA LEU A 290 -18.11 62.84 4.56
C LEU A 290 -18.49 62.58 3.10
N ALA A 291 -19.78 62.58 2.77
CA ALA A 291 -20.30 62.36 1.41
C ALA A 291 -20.19 63.58 0.49
N ALA A 292 -19.71 64.73 0.98
CA ALA A 292 -19.73 66.00 0.22
C ALA A 292 -18.50 66.25 -0.68
N THR A 293 -17.46 65.39 -0.68
CA THR A 293 -16.22 65.66 -1.45
C THR A 293 -15.68 64.49 -2.29
N ALA A 294 -16.43 63.40 -2.47
CA ALA A 294 -16.05 62.35 -3.41
C ALA A 294 -16.67 62.61 -4.80
N PRO A 295 -15.90 62.60 -5.90
CA PRO A 295 -16.45 62.76 -7.24
C PRO A 295 -17.43 61.63 -7.55
N MET A 296 -18.62 62.05 -7.98
CA MET A 296 -19.75 61.23 -8.41
C MET A 296 -19.32 60.15 -9.41
N ARG A 297 -19.04 58.95 -8.93
CA ARG A 297 -19.19 57.71 -9.70
C ARG A 297 -20.54 57.13 -9.33
N THR A 298 -21.46 57.24 -10.28
CA THR A 298 -22.78 56.60 -10.32
C THR A 298 -22.74 55.21 -9.70
N ALA A 299 -23.30 55.08 -8.51
CA ALA A 299 -23.68 53.80 -7.95
C ALA A 299 -24.81 53.22 -8.81
N PRO A 300 -24.76 51.93 -9.22
CA PRO A 300 -25.89 51.31 -9.89
C PRO A 300 -27.03 51.11 -8.88
N ASP A 301 -28.21 51.57 -9.27
CA ASP A 301 -29.47 51.52 -8.54
C ASP A 301 -29.84 50.07 -8.12
N PRO A 302 -30.19 49.79 -6.86
CA PRO A 302 -30.49 48.43 -6.38
C PRO A 302 -31.96 48.02 -6.62
N LYS A 303 -32.64 48.59 -7.61
CA LYS A 303 -34.06 48.30 -7.92
C LYS A 303 -34.32 47.98 -9.41
N LEU A 304 -33.49 47.12 -9.98
CA LEU A 304 -33.75 46.43 -11.24
C LEU A 304 -33.63 44.93 -11.02
N THR A 305 -34.54 44.37 -10.22
CA THR A 305 -34.97 42.99 -10.39
C THR A 305 -35.84 42.96 -11.65
N SER A 306 -35.21 42.97 -12.83
CA SER A 306 -35.87 42.50 -14.04
C SER A 306 -35.85 40.99 -13.96
N GLU A 307 -37.05 40.43 -13.94
CA GLU A 307 -37.34 39.01 -14.02
C GLU A 307 -36.52 38.35 -15.13
N THR A 308 -35.83 37.27 -14.78
CA THR A 308 -35.63 36.16 -15.70
C THR A 308 -36.11 34.93 -14.97
N ILE A 309 -37.42 34.93 -14.72
CA ILE A 309 -38.17 33.71 -14.53
C ILE A 309 -38.08 33.01 -15.88
N VAL A 310 -37.32 31.91 -15.94
CA VAL A 310 -37.39 30.98 -17.06
C VAL A 310 -38.73 30.29 -16.93
N GLU A 311 -39.72 30.78 -17.68
CA GLU A 311 -40.98 30.08 -17.91
C GLU A 311 -40.64 28.79 -18.66
N TRP A 312 -40.62 27.68 -17.92
CA TRP A 312 -40.79 26.35 -18.50
C TRP A 312 -42.27 26.22 -18.85
N ASP A 313 -42.68 26.93 -19.90
CA ASP A 313 -44.03 26.76 -20.44
C ASP A 313 -44.10 25.46 -21.23
N GLU A 314 -45.26 24.85 -21.09
CA GLU A 314 -45.60 23.48 -21.37
C GLU A 314 -45.92 23.32 -22.87
N GLU A 315 -45.13 22.55 -23.62
CA GLU A 315 -45.61 21.94 -24.86
C GLU A 315 -45.18 20.48 -24.95
N PHE A 316 -46.21 19.63 -24.98
CA PHE A 316 -46.20 18.26 -25.48
C PHE A 316 -45.99 18.24 -26.99
#